data_AF-A0A497QM00-F1
#
_entry.id   AF-A0A497QM00-F1
#
_cell.length_a   1.000
_cell.length_b   1.000
_cell.length_c   1.000
_cell.angle_alpha   90.00
_cell.angle_beta   90.00
_cell.angle_gamma   90.00
#
_symmetry.space_group_name_H-M   'P 1'
#
loop_
_entity.id
_entity.type
_entity.pdbx_description
1 polymer ?
#
loop_
_entity_poly.entity_id
_entity_poly.type
_entity_poly.pdbx_seq_one_letter_code
_entity_poly.pdbx_strand_id
1 'polypeptide(L)'
;MFPLWFAILTCIYLLLVIIITVYYIIISTKRTELFTDDFLLRKKHEPFVSIIVPTFNEEKNIEKCLSSLKNLNYSRFEIIVSDGGSTDDT
;
A
#
# COMPACT_ATOMS: atom_id res chain seq x y z
N MET A 1 9.68 -45.12 36.33
CA MET A 1 10.95 -44.48 35.92
C MET A 1 10.84 -44.22 34.42
N PHE A 2 10.58 -42.97 34.01
CA PHE A 2 10.51 -42.65 32.58
C PHE A 2 11.88 -42.85 31.93
N PRO A 3 11.97 -43.51 30.76
CA PRO A 3 13.26 -43.88 30.20
C PRO A 3 13.92 -42.68 29.50
N LEU A 4 15.23 -42.50 29.71
CA LEU A 4 16.03 -41.37 29.24
C LEU A 4 15.93 -41.12 27.72
N TRP A 5 15.70 -42.17 26.92
CA TRP A 5 15.56 -42.06 25.46
C TRP A 5 14.33 -41.25 25.04
N PHE A 6 13.26 -41.24 25.83
CA PHE A 6 12.06 -40.46 25.54
C PHE A 6 12.34 -38.96 25.60
N ALA A 7 13.11 -38.52 26.60
CA ALA A 7 13.51 -37.12 26.75
C ALA A 7 14.39 -36.64 25.58
N ILE A 8 15.26 -37.50 25.06
CA ILE A 8 16.10 -37.18 23.90
C ILE A 8 15.23 -36.97 22.65
N LEU A 9 14.24 -37.84 22.40
CA LEU A 9 13.34 -37.70 21.25
C LEU A 9 12.48 -36.44 21.32
N THR A 10 11.98 -36.08 22.51
CA THR A 10 11.20 -34.84 22.67
C THR A 10 12.06 -33.61 22.42
N CYS A 11 13.32 -33.60 22.88
CA CYS A 11 14.24 -32.51 22.60
C CYS A 11 14.53 -32.37 21.10
N ILE A 12 14.76 -33.49 20.39
CA ILE A 12 14.96 -33.49 18.94
C ILE A 12 13.72 -32.94 18.22
N TYR A 13 12.52 -33.40 18.60
CA TYR A 13 11.26 -32.92 18.01
C TYR A 13 11.09 -31.41 18.18
N LEU A 14 11.34 -30.87 19.38
CA LEU A 14 11.27 -29.43 19.64
C LEU A 14 12.28 -28.63 18.83
N LEU A 15 13.51 -29.13 18.68
CA LEU A 15 14.52 -28.49 17.83
C LEU A 15 14.08 -28.43 16.37
N LEU A 16 13.52 -29.51 15.83
CA LEU A 16 12.99 -29.53 14.47
C LEU A 16 11.83 -28.54 14.29
N VAL A 17 10.90 -28.47 15.24
CA VAL A 17 9.81 -27.49 15.22
C VAL A 17 10.33 -26.06 15.25
N ILE A 18 11.35 -25.77 16.06
CA ILE A 18 11.96 -24.45 16.13
C ILE A 18 12.62 -24.09 14.79
N ILE A 19 13.38 -25.01 14.20
CA ILE A 19 14.04 -24.77 12.89
C ILE A 19 13.00 -24.47 11.81
N ILE A 20 11.93 -25.26 11.76
CA ILE A 20 10.86 -25.11 10.77
C ILE A 20 10.12 -23.77 10.95
N THR A 21 9.78 -23.41 12.19
CA THR A 21 9.09 -22.14 12.47
C THR A 21 9.97 -20.94 12.16
N VAL A 22 11.26 -20.96 12.53
CA VAL A 22 12.22 -19.91 12.15
C VAL A 22 12.36 -19.79 10.64
N TYR A 23 12.41 -20.91 9.91
CA TYR A 23 12.44 -20.91 8.45
C TYR A 23 11.20 -20.22 7.84
N TYR A 24 10.00 -20.55 8.32
CA TYR A 24 8.77 -19.89 7.86
C TYR A 24 8.72 -18.40 8.20
N ILE A 25 9.23 -18.00 9.37
CA ILE A 25 9.32 -16.59 9.77
C ILE A 25 10.29 -15.84 8.85
N ILE A 26 11.46 -16.40 8.52
CA ILE A 26 12.41 -15.77 7.61
C ILE A 26 11.81 -15.60 6.20
N ILE A 27 11.01 -16.58 5.74
CA ILE A 27 10.31 -16.47 4.45
C ILE A 27 9.24 -15.39 4.49
N SER A 28 8.48 -15.29 5.59
CA SER A 28 7.42 -14.29 5.71
C SER A 28 7.99 -12.87 5.76
N THR A 29 9.14 -12.65 6.41
CA THR A 29 9.79 -11.34 6.45
C THR A 29 10.39 -10.93 5.11
N LYS A 30 11.05 -11.84 4.38
CA LYS A 30 11.54 -11.55 3.02
C LYS A 30 10.42 -11.23 2.03
N ARG A 31 9.25 -11.86 2.19
CA ARG A 31 8.07 -11.57 1.37
C ARG A 31 7.60 -10.13 1.58
N THR A 32 7.62 -9.63 2.83
CA THR A 32 7.24 -8.24 3.10
C THR A 32 8.24 -7.24 2.52
N GLU A 33 9.54 -7.50 2.62
CA GLU A 33 10.58 -6.64 2.03
C GLU A 33 10.46 -6.57 0.50
N LEU A 34 10.34 -7.73 -0.17
CA LEU A 34 10.15 -7.79 -1.62
C LEU A 34 8.88 -7.06 -2.08
N PHE A 35 7.80 -7.17 -1.31
CA PHE A 35 6.55 -6.46 -1.60
C PHE A 35 6.74 -4.94 -1.44
N THR A 36 7.43 -4.50 -0.40
CA THR A 36 7.73 -3.07 -0.21
C THR A 36 8.60 -2.53 -1.34
N ASP A 37 9.64 -3.25 -1.77
CA ASP A 37 10.49 -2.80 -2.87
C ASP A 37 9.74 -2.74 -4.20
N ASP A 38 8.95 -3.76 -4.55
CA ASP A 38 8.11 -3.73 -5.77
C ASP A 38 7.09 -2.59 -5.71
N PHE A 39 6.47 -2.35 -4.55
CA PHE A 39 5.56 -1.23 -4.35
C PHE A 39 6.25 0.13 -4.54
N LEU A 40 7.45 0.31 -3.96
CA LEU A 40 8.22 1.55 -4.09
C LEU A 40 8.73 1.76 -5.52
N LEU A 41 9.13 0.70 -6.21
CA LEU A 41 9.51 0.76 -7.62
C LEU A 41 8.33 1.17 -8.50
N ARG A 42 7.16 0.55 -8.32
CA ARG A 42 5.94 0.95 -9.05
C ARG A 42 5.56 2.40 -8.78
N LYS A 43 5.59 2.82 -7.51
CA LYS A 43 5.31 4.21 -7.12
C LYS A 43 6.30 5.20 -7.74
N LYS A 44 7.59 4.85 -7.78
CA LYS A 44 8.63 5.64 -8.46
C LYS A 44 8.35 5.80 -9.96
N HIS A 45 7.82 4.75 -10.58
CA HIS A 45 7.52 4.71 -12.02
C HIS A 45 6.08 5.13 -12.37
N GLU A 46 5.31 5.69 -11.43
CA GLU A 46 4.01 6.30 -11.72
C GLU A 46 4.17 7.38 -12.81
N PRO A 47 3.41 7.35 -13.92
CA PRO A 47 3.47 8.42 -14.92
C PRO A 47 3.01 9.77 -14.33
N PHE A 48 3.48 10.88 -14.87
CA PHE A 48 2.88 12.17 -14.52
C PHE A 48 1.53 12.30 -15.23
N VAL A 49 0.49 12.71 -14.51
CA VAL A 49 -0.88 12.83 -15.04
C VAL A 49 -1.41 14.25 -14.83
N SER A 50 -1.97 14.85 -15.87
CA SER A 50 -2.70 16.12 -15.76
C SER A 50 -4.20 15.84 -15.75
N ILE A 51 -4.89 16.23 -14.68
CA ILE A 51 -6.34 16.08 -14.53
C ILE A 51 -6.98 17.42 -14.87
N ILE A 52 -7.77 17.45 -15.94
CA ILE A 52 -8.50 18.65 -16.36
C ILE A 52 -9.93 18.55 -15.84
N VAL A 53 -10.34 19.53 -15.05
CA VAL A 53 -11.67 19.64 -14.44
C VAL A 53 -12.40 20.80 -15.12
N PRO A 54 -13.22 20.55 -16.16
CA PRO A 54 -14.08 21.58 -16.72
C PRO A 54 -15.20 21.91 -15.73
N THR A 55 -15.50 23.20 -15.54
CA THR A 55 -16.54 23.67 -14.62
C THR A 55 -17.47 24.68 -15.30
N PHE A 56 -18.74 24.68 -14.93
CA PHE A 56 -19.71 25.71 -15.31
C PHE A 56 -20.87 25.73 -14.32
N ASN A 57 -20.95 26.78 -13.49
CA ASN A 57 -21.92 26.89 -12.40
C ASN A 57 -21.90 25.71 -11.41
N GLU A 58 -20.70 25.37 -10.91
CA GLU A 58 -20.41 24.23 -10.05
C GLU A 58 -20.05 24.62 -8.60
N GLU A 59 -20.39 25.83 -8.13
CA GLU A 59 -20.11 26.34 -6.77
C GLU A 59 -20.37 25.28 -5.67
N LYS A 60 -21.47 24.53 -5.81
CA LYS A 60 -21.91 23.52 -4.83
C LYS A 60 -21.09 22.22 -4.84
N ASN A 61 -20.39 21.92 -5.92
CA ASN A 61 -19.75 20.63 -6.15
C ASN A 61 -18.22 20.73 -6.29
N ILE A 62 -17.70 21.86 -6.75
CA ILE A 62 -16.29 22.02 -7.10
C ILE A 62 -15.38 21.77 -5.90
N GLU A 63 -15.74 22.25 -4.71
CA GLU A 63 -14.99 22.02 -3.47
C GLU A 63 -14.88 20.53 -3.14
N LYS A 64 -16.00 19.80 -3.22
CA LYS A 64 -16.04 18.36 -2.95
C LYS A 64 -15.24 17.58 -3.99
N CYS A 65 -15.32 17.98 -5.26
CA CYS A 65 -14.57 17.39 -6.35
C CYS A 65 -13.05 17.53 -6.12
N LEU A 66 -12.58 18.76 -5.89
CA LEU A 66 -11.17 19.05 -5.64
C LEU A 66 -10.65 18.37 -4.37
N SER A 67 -11.48 18.30 -3.31
CA SER A 67 -11.14 17.57 -2.09
C SER A 67 -10.97 16.07 -2.33
N SER A 68 -11.82 15.47 -3.17
CA SER A 68 -11.68 14.07 -3.58
C SER A 68 -10.39 13.84 -4.38
N LEU A 69 -10.10 14.71 -5.35
CA LEU A 69 -8.88 14.63 -6.16
C LEU A 69 -7.60 14.80 -5.33
N LYS A 70 -7.61 15.70 -4.33
CA LYS A 70 -6.48 15.88 -3.39
C LYS A 70 -6.21 14.64 -2.51
N ASN A 71 -7.22 13.81 -2.28
CA ASN A 71 -7.12 12.61 -1.44
C ASN A 71 -6.78 11.33 -2.23
N LEU A 72 -6.44 11.44 -3.51
CA LEU A 72 -6.00 10.29 -4.30
C LEU A 72 -4.70 9.71 -3.72
N ASN A 73 -4.64 8.38 -3.61
CA ASN A 73 -3.39 7.66 -3.34
C ASN A 73 -2.53 7.57 -4.61
N TYR A 74 -2.20 8.73 -5.18
CA TYR A 74 -1.39 8.92 -6.37
C TYR A 74 -0.62 10.22 -6.21
N SER A 75 0.70 10.21 -6.37
CA SER A 75 1.52 11.35 -5.94
C SER A 75 1.95 12.29 -7.08
N ARG A 76 1.81 11.84 -8.32
CA ARG A 76 2.41 12.49 -9.50
C ARG A 76 1.37 13.06 -10.44
N PHE A 77 0.60 14.02 -9.96
CA PHE A 77 -0.43 14.65 -10.78
C PHE A 77 -0.57 16.15 -10.51
N GLU A 78 -1.20 16.83 -11.46
CA GLU A 78 -1.68 18.20 -11.31
C GLU A 78 -3.18 18.27 -11.60
N ILE A 79 -3.83 19.30 -11.07
CA ILE A 79 -5.25 19.57 -11.32
C ILE A 79 -5.33 20.93 -12.03
N ILE A 80 -5.95 20.94 -13.21
CA ILE A 80 -6.20 22.14 -14.00
C ILE A 80 -7.72 22.35 -14.02
N VAL A 81 -8.19 23.42 -13.39
CA VAL A 81 -9.61 23.80 -13.45
C VAL A 81 -9.81 24.70 -14.66
N SER A 82 -10.76 24.33 -15.52
CA SER A 82 -11.11 25.06 -16.73
C SER A 82 -12.53 25.59 -16.60
N ASP A 83 -12.68 26.82 -16.13
CA ASP A 83 -13.97 27.46 -16.01
C ASP A 83 -14.53 27.88 -17.38
N GLY A 84 -15.75 27.45 -17.66
CA GLY A 84 -16.50 27.70 -18.89
C GLY A 84 -17.21 29.05 -18.93
N GLY A 85 -16.91 29.96 -18.00
CA GLY A 85 -17.59 31.25 -17.86
C GLY A 85 -18.76 31.17 -16.88
N SER A 86 -18.51 30.62 -15.69
CA SER A 86 -19.51 30.54 -14.63
C SER A 86 -20.01 31.93 -14.21
N THR A 87 -21.26 31.97 -13.75
CA THR A 87 -21.93 33.19 -13.27
C THR A 87 -22.19 33.18 -11.76
N ASP A 88 -21.85 32.07 -11.11
CA ASP A 88 -21.86 31.86 -9.66
C ASP A 88 -20.43 31.87 -9.10
N ASP A 89 -20.27 31.55 -7.81
CA ASP A 89 -18.97 31.55 -7.11
C ASP A 89 -18.19 30.23 -7.29
N THR A 90 -18.22 29.64 -8.50
CA THR A 90 -17.41 28.46 -8.88
C THR A 90 -15.91 28.76 -8.83
#